data_AF-A0A101VY15-F1
#
_entry.id   AF-A0A101VY15-F1
#
_cell.length_a   1.000
_cell.length_b   1.000
_cell.length_c   1.000
_cell.angle_alpha   90.00
_cell.angle_beta   90.00
_cell.angle_gamma   90.00
#
_symmetry.space_group_name_H-M   'P 1'
#
loop_
_entity.id
_entity.type
_entity.pdbx_description
1 polymer ?
#
loop_
_entity_poly.entity_id
_entity_poly.type
_entity_poly.pdbx_seq_one_letter_code
_entity_poly.pdbx_strand_id
1 'polypeptide(L)'
;MSISMQLPDYLVERDPNRCIKCKVCVNQCANEVHSWDEDIDSVIAAEEKCVNCHRCVTYCPTRALKIRRNPTEYKENSYWNARTIRGIDRQAEGGGVLLTGMGTDRPIPIYWDRLFLNASQVTNPSIDPLREPMEIKTYLGSKPDNVIIKDGKLIKELPPQLVLDAPIMFGALSFGAISLSAVKSLAKAATDCGIMWNTGEGGLHRDAYEYSKNCIVQVASGRFGVDAEYLNAGAAIEIKIGQGAKPGIGGHLPGEKVGEEVSRTRMIPIGSDAISPAPHHDIYSIEDLRQLIYALKEATRYTKPVSVKVSAVHNVAAIASGIVRAGADIVAIDGVRGGTGAAPLRTRDSVGIPAELALASVDSRLRQEGIRNQASLVIAGGIRNSSDVVKAIALGADACYIGTAALITMGCRMCQTCYTGKCNWGICTQDPKLVKRLNPEIGAQRLANLIHAWSHEIKELLGGMGINALESLRGNRLMLRGVGLSETEYRILGILPAGE
;
A
#
# COMPACT_ATOMS: atom_id res chain seq x y z
N MET A 1 -6.94 14.34 -42.38
CA MET A 1 -6.56 13.36 -41.34
C MET A 1 -5.88 14.11 -40.22
N SER A 2 -6.45 14.14 -39.02
CA SER A 2 -5.72 14.62 -37.84
C SER A 2 -4.55 13.67 -37.59
N ILE A 3 -3.32 14.19 -37.63
CA ILE A 3 -2.14 13.43 -37.26
C ILE A 3 -2.22 13.22 -35.75
N SER A 4 -2.34 11.96 -35.30
CA SER A 4 -2.18 11.62 -33.88
C SER A 4 -0.79 12.06 -33.44
N MET A 5 -0.71 12.94 -32.45
CA MET A 5 0.57 13.43 -31.94
C MET A 5 1.21 12.45 -30.94
N GLN A 6 0.56 11.30 -30.69
CA GLN A 6 1.00 10.33 -29.70
C GLN A 6 2.18 9.49 -30.20
N LEU A 7 3.36 9.77 -29.66
CA LEU A 7 4.51 8.88 -29.75
C LEU A 7 4.43 7.77 -28.70
N PRO A 8 4.85 6.53 -29.02
CA PRO A 8 4.88 5.44 -28.06
C PRO A 8 5.88 5.74 -26.93
N ASP A 9 5.52 5.41 -25.69
CA ASP A 9 6.43 5.57 -24.54
C ASP A 9 7.59 4.54 -24.57
N TYR A 10 7.34 3.39 -25.20
CA TYR A 10 8.27 2.26 -25.26
C TYR A 10 8.31 1.62 -26.65
N LEU A 11 9.48 1.14 -27.04
CA LEU A 11 9.70 0.40 -28.28
C LEU A 11 9.90 -1.08 -27.98
N VAL A 12 9.45 -1.93 -28.90
CA VAL A 12 9.56 -3.38 -28.85
C VAL A 12 10.65 -3.82 -29.82
N GLU A 13 11.79 -4.22 -29.28
CA GLU A 13 12.87 -4.78 -30.08
C GLU A 13 12.74 -6.31 -30.13
N ARG A 14 12.67 -6.85 -31.34
CA ARG A 14 12.66 -8.30 -31.57
C ARG A 14 13.89 -8.70 -32.36
N ASP A 15 14.71 -9.55 -31.76
CA ASP A 15 15.87 -10.14 -32.43
C ASP A 15 15.41 -11.22 -33.42
N PRO A 16 15.59 -11.03 -34.74
CA PRO A 16 15.16 -11.98 -35.75
C PRO A 16 15.95 -13.29 -35.70
N ASN A 17 17.20 -13.27 -35.22
CA ASN A 17 18.05 -14.47 -35.14
C ASN A 17 17.66 -15.38 -33.98
N ARG A 18 16.94 -14.84 -32.98
CA ARG A 18 16.48 -15.58 -31.80
C ARG A 18 15.00 -15.89 -31.84
N CYS A 19 14.21 -15.12 -32.60
CA CYS A 19 12.77 -15.28 -32.62
C CYS A 19 12.36 -16.50 -33.45
N ILE A 20 11.80 -17.50 -32.78
CA ILE A 20 11.29 -18.72 -33.42
C ILE A 20 9.80 -18.61 -33.84
N LYS A 21 9.26 -17.39 -33.95
CA LYS A 21 7.86 -17.12 -34.37
C LYS A 21 6.77 -17.88 -33.60
N CYS A 22 7.05 -18.36 -32.38
CA CYS A 22 6.15 -19.21 -31.58
C CYS A 22 4.84 -18.57 -31.09
N LYS A 23 4.58 -17.29 -31.42
CA LYS A 23 3.38 -16.52 -31.04
C LYS A 23 3.11 -16.40 -29.52
N VAL A 24 4.02 -16.83 -28.65
CA VAL A 24 3.88 -16.70 -27.18
C VAL A 24 3.68 -15.24 -26.76
N CYS A 25 4.39 -14.29 -27.37
CA CYS A 25 4.24 -12.87 -27.07
C CYS A 25 2.84 -12.34 -27.41
N VAL A 26 2.22 -12.81 -28.50
CA VAL A 26 0.84 -12.51 -28.90
C VAL A 26 -0.12 -13.01 -27.82
N ASN A 27 -0.01 -14.30 -27.45
CA ASN A 27 -0.89 -14.93 -26.47
C ASN A 27 -0.74 -14.37 -25.04
N GLN A 28 0.45 -13.87 -24.69
CA GLN A 28 0.73 -13.36 -23.35
C GLN A 28 0.36 -11.88 -23.17
N CYS A 29 0.13 -11.10 -24.23
CA CYS A 29 -0.05 -9.65 -24.14
C CYS A 29 -1.53 -9.22 -24.20
N ALA A 30 -2.12 -8.97 -23.03
CA ALA A 30 -3.49 -8.46 -22.87
C ALA A 30 -3.68 -7.02 -23.39
N ASN A 31 -2.58 -6.28 -23.60
CA ASN A 31 -2.63 -4.95 -24.22
C ASN A 31 -2.56 -5.02 -25.74
N GLU A 32 -2.49 -6.23 -26.33
CA GLU A 32 -2.47 -6.42 -27.79
C GLU A 32 -1.32 -5.67 -28.49
N VAL A 33 -0.18 -5.56 -27.81
CA VAL A 33 1.05 -5.00 -28.38
C VAL A 33 1.58 -5.88 -29.50
N HIS A 34 1.30 -7.18 -29.49
CA HIS A 34 1.81 -8.10 -30.49
C HIS A 34 0.64 -8.75 -31.23
N SER A 35 0.69 -8.73 -32.56
CA SER A 35 -0.24 -9.44 -33.44
C SER A 35 0.54 -10.25 -34.48
N TRP A 36 -0.08 -11.32 -34.97
CA TRP A 36 0.46 -12.10 -36.08
C TRP A 36 0.02 -11.48 -37.39
N ASP A 37 0.96 -11.29 -38.31
CA ASP A 37 0.73 -10.84 -39.67
C ASP A 37 1.00 -12.01 -40.62
N GLU A 38 -0.04 -12.40 -41.37
CA GLU A 38 0.01 -13.54 -42.27
C GLU A 38 0.78 -13.23 -43.57
N ASP A 39 0.75 -11.98 -44.02
CA ASP A 39 1.36 -11.58 -45.30
C ASP A 39 2.89 -11.61 -45.23
N ILE A 40 3.45 -11.24 -44.08
CA ILE A 40 4.90 -11.25 -43.84
C ILE A 40 5.37 -12.43 -42.97
N ASP A 41 4.48 -13.38 -42.66
CA ASP A 41 4.74 -14.54 -41.79
C ASP A 41 5.51 -14.15 -40.51
N SER A 42 5.07 -13.10 -39.83
CA SER A 42 5.82 -12.55 -38.71
C SER A 42 4.89 -11.94 -37.66
N VAL A 43 5.44 -11.73 -36.47
CA VAL A 43 4.74 -10.96 -35.45
C VAL A 43 5.03 -9.48 -35.72
N ILE A 44 4.02 -8.61 -35.63
CA ILE A 44 4.20 -7.15 -35.64
C ILE A 44 3.98 -6.58 -34.24
N ALA A 45 4.38 -5.31 -34.02
CA ALA A 45 4.26 -4.67 -32.72
C ALA A 45 3.55 -3.30 -32.81
N ALA A 46 2.44 -3.17 -32.08
CA ALA A 46 1.73 -1.92 -31.81
C ALA A 46 2.33 -1.27 -30.55
N GLU A 47 3.46 -0.59 -30.72
CA GLU A 47 4.30 -0.05 -29.64
C GLU A 47 3.58 0.99 -28.77
N GLU A 48 2.61 1.71 -29.32
CA GLU A 48 1.77 2.69 -28.63
C GLU A 48 0.93 2.08 -27.51
N LYS A 49 0.64 0.76 -27.59
CA LYS A 49 -0.07 0.02 -26.54
C LYS A 49 0.86 -0.55 -25.46
N CYS A 50 2.17 -0.40 -25.61
CA CYS A 50 3.13 -0.99 -24.70
C CYS A 50 3.16 -0.24 -23.36
N VAL A 51 2.87 -0.95 -22.27
CA VAL A 51 2.91 -0.42 -20.89
C VAL A 51 4.15 -0.89 -20.12
N ASN A 52 5.12 -1.48 -20.81
CA ASN A 52 6.35 -2.00 -20.23
C ASN A 52 6.15 -2.97 -19.04
N CYS A 53 5.11 -3.81 -19.08
CA CYS A 53 4.82 -4.77 -18.00
C CYS A 53 5.74 -6.01 -18.00
N HIS A 54 6.69 -6.10 -18.94
CA HIS A 54 7.67 -7.18 -19.12
C HIS A 54 7.13 -8.60 -19.34
N ARG A 55 5.80 -8.81 -19.42
CA ARG A 55 5.23 -10.15 -19.57
C ARG A 55 5.75 -10.89 -20.81
N CYS A 56 5.71 -10.26 -21.98
CA CYS A 56 6.18 -10.88 -23.23
C CYS A 56 7.70 -11.15 -23.20
N VAL A 57 8.48 -10.29 -22.55
CA VAL A 57 9.93 -10.48 -22.37
C VAL A 57 10.21 -11.67 -21.45
N THR A 58 9.53 -11.75 -20.30
CA THR A 58 9.74 -12.82 -19.32
C THR A 58 9.35 -14.20 -19.88
N TYR A 59 8.28 -14.29 -20.67
CA TYR A 59 7.78 -15.55 -21.20
C TYR A 59 8.32 -15.91 -22.58
N CYS A 60 9.20 -15.09 -23.16
CA CYS A 60 9.83 -15.43 -24.44
C CYS A 60 10.84 -16.57 -24.23
N PRO A 61 10.62 -17.78 -24.81
CA PRO A 61 11.45 -18.95 -24.52
C PRO A 61 12.91 -18.76 -24.97
N THR A 62 13.12 -17.97 -26.03
CA THR A 62 14.45 -17.71 -26.60
C THR A 62 15.04 -16.37 -26.14
N ARG A 63 14.32 -15.61 -25.28
CA ARG A 63 14.64 -14.23 -24.87
C ARG A 63 14.95 -13.30 -26.05
N ALA A 64 14.17 -13.42 -27.12
CA ALA A 64 14.30 -12.62 -28.34
C ALA A 64 13.71 -11.20 -28.23
N LEU A 65 13.03 -10.88 -27.12
CA LEU A 65 12.35 -9.59 -26.94
C LEU A 65 13.06 -8.71 -25.92
N LYS A 66 13.16 -7.42 -26.23
CA LYS A 66 13.50 -6.35 -25.29
C LYS A 66 12.47 -5.24 -25.40
N ILE A 67 12.17 -4.60 -24.28
CA ILE A 67 11.37 -3.37 -24.26
C ILE A 67 12.31 -2.26 -23.82
N ARG A 68 12.43 -1.21 -24.62
CA ARG A 68 13.24 -0.03 -24.29
C ARG A 68 12.35 1.20 -24.25
N ARG A 69 12.78 2.23 -23.50
CA ARG A 69 12.15 3.54 -23.57
C ARG A 69 12.34 4.10 -24.98
N ASN A 70 11.32 4.74 -25.53
CA ASN A 70 11.45 5.43 -26.81
C ASN A 70 12.46 6.59 -26.67
N PRO A 71 13.56 6.61 -27.43
CA PRO A 71 14.58 7.67 -27.35
C PRO A 71 14.13 8.94 -28.07
N THR A 72 13.00 8.93 -28.78
CA THR A 72 12.41 10.15 -29.32
C THR A 72 11.97 11.04 -28.16
N GLU A 73 12.87 11.93 -27.78
CA GLU A 73 12.65 12.89 -26.71
C GLU A 73 12.21 14.22 -27.30
N TYR A 74 11.24 14.86 -26.64
CA TYR A 74 11.01 16.28 -26.87
C TYR A 74 12.29 17.03 -26.51
N LYS A 75 12.52 18.17 -27.15
CA LYS A 75 13.63 19.08 -26.80
C LYS A 75 13.70 19.26 -25.29
N GLU A 76 14.88 19.04 -24.72
CA GLU A 76 15.08 19.13 -23.27
C GLU A 76 14.62 20.50 -22.76
N ASN A 77 13.71 20.47 -21.78
CA ASN A 77 13.16 21.65 -21.15
C ASN A 77 12.83 21.32 -19.69
N SER A 78 13.41 22.08 -18.77
CA SER A 78 13.24 21.87 -17.33
C SER A 78 11.79 22.09 -16.85
N TYR A 79 11.05 22.96 -17.54
CA TYR A 79 9.65 23.26 -17.24
C TYR A 79 8.70 22.34 -18.04
N TRP A 80 8.87 22.29 -19.36
CA TRP A 80 8.07 21.49 -20.30
C TRP A 80 8.70 20.13 -20.56
N ASN A 81 8.73 19.26 -19.55
CA ASN A 81 9.20 17.89 -19.74
C ASN A 81 8.23 17.06 -20.59
N ALA A 82 8.76 15.99 -21.18
CA ALA A 82 8.04 15.08 -22.07
C ALA A 82 6.72 14.51 -21.47
N ARG A 83 6.69 14.23 -20.16
CA ARG A 83 5.50 13.73 -19.47
C ARG A 83 4.41 14.80 -19.39
N THR A 84 4.79 16.06 -19.15
CA THR A 84 3.85 17.19 -19.14
C THR A 84 3.24 17.37 -20.51
N ILE A 85 4.06 17.43 -21.57
CA ILE A 85 3.61 17.61 -22.96
C ILE A 85 2.65 16.48 -23.37
N ARG A 86 3.07 15.21 -23.24
CA ARG A 86 2.21 14.06 -23.57
C ARG A 86 0.91 14.03 -22.77
N GLY A 87 0.94 14.48 -21.53
CA GLY A 87 -0.26 14.61 -20.72
C GLY A 87 -1.25 15.61 -21.31
N ILE A 88 -0.76 16.77 -21.75
CA ILE A 88 -1.57 17.80 -22.40
C ILE A 88 -2.12 17.26 -23.72
N ASP A 89 -1.30 16.63 -24.55
CA ASP A 89 -1.73 16.06 -25.84
C ASP A 89 -2.86 15.04 -25.65
N ARG A 90 -2.69 14.09 -24.70
CA ARG A 90 -3.74 13.10 -24.38
C ARG A 90 -5.03 13.74 -23.87
N GLN A 91 -4.93 14.81 -23.09
CA GLN A 91 -6.11 15.54 -22.61
C GLN A 91 -6.77 16.35 -23.71
N ALA A 92 -5.99 16.96 -24.60
CA ALA A 92 -6.49 17.74 -25.73
C ALA A 92 -7.20 16.85 -26.76
N GLU A 93 -6.66 15.66 -27.04
CA GLU A 93 -7.27 14.69 -27.95
C GLU A 93 -8.54 14.03 -27.36
N GLY A 94 -8.52 13.72 -26.06
CA GLY A 94 -9.60 12.94 -25.42
C GLY A 94 -10.63 13.75 -24.62
N GLY A 95 -10.35 15.01 -24.28
CA GLY A 95 -11.17 15.82 -23.36
C GLY A 95 -11.27 15.30 -21.93
N GLY A 96 -10.59 14.18 -21.61
CA GLY A 96 -10.77 13.41 -20.39
C GLY A 96 -9.73 13.68 -19.30
N VAL A 97 -10.03 13.20 -18.09
CA VAL A 97 -9.08 13.18 -16.97
C VAL A 97 -8.12 11.99 -17.15
N LEU A 98 -6.82 12.25 -17.07
CA LEU A 98 -5.81 11.20 -17.09
C LEU A 98 -5.89 10.36 -15.82
N LEU A 99 -6.12 9.06 -15.98
CA LEU A 99 -6.09 8.09 -14.89
C LEU A 99 -4.72 7.40 -14.79
N THR A 100 -4.39 6.98 -13.59
CA THR A 100 -3.18 6.22 -13.30
C THR A 100 -3.37 5.32 -12.07
N GLY A 101 -2.51 4.33 -11.91
CA GLY A 101 -2.43 3.46 -10.73
C GLY A 101 -1.12 3.65 -9.97
N MET A 102 -0.96 2.90 -8.88
CA MET A 102 0.17 2.94 -7.95
C MET A 102 0.36 4.31 -7.27
N GLY A 103 1.40 4.43 -6.44
CA GLY A 103 1.75 5.70 -5.81
C GLY A 103 2.51 6.63 -6.75
N THR A 104 2.68 7.89 -6.35
CA THR A 104 3.43 8.86 -7.13
C THR A 104 4.85 8.39 -7.43
N ASP A 105 5.25 8.52 -8.69
CA ASP A 105 6.60 8.26 -9.20
C ASP A 105 7.37 9.57 -9.41
N ARG A 106 6.84 10.69 -8.92
CA ARG A 106 7.55 11.97 -8.93
C ARG A 106 8.83 11.88 -8.07
N PRO A 107 9.91 12.58 -8.46
CA PRO A 107 11.17 12.60 -7.73
C PRO A 107 11.11 13.53 -6.49
N ILE A 108 10.03 13.43 -5.70
CA ILE A 108 9.96 14.07 -4.39
C ILE A 108 10.96 13.39 -3.42
N PRO A 109 11.58 14.13 -2.48
CA PRO A 109 12.51 13.55 -1.51
C PRO A 109 11.91 12.30 -0.83
N ILE A 110 12.71 11.24 -0.73
CA ILE A 110 12.39 10.04 0.03
C ILE A 110 13.21 10.12 1.31
N TYR A 111 12.55 10.41 2.43
CA TYR A 111 13.26 10.67 3.68
C TYR A 111 13.82 9.38 4.26
N TRP A 112 13.20 8.22 4.00
CA TRP A 112 13.78 6.92 4.36
C TRP A 112 15.23 6.75 3.90
N ASP A 113 15.59 7.26 2.73
CA ASP A 113 16.94 7.18 2.16
C ASP A 113 17.93 8.19 2.76
N ARG A 114 17.41 9.15 3.53
CA ARG A 114 18.19 10.17 4.27
C ARG A 114 18.32 9.85 5.76
N LEU A 115 17.68 8.78 6.22
CA LEU A 115 17.73 8.30 7.59
C LEU A 115 18.62 7.08 7.69
N PHE A 116 19.53 7.09 8.67
CA PHE A 116 20.42 5.98 8.98
C PHE A 116 20.16 5.48 10.39
N LEU A 117 20.25 4.17 10.58
CA LEU A 117 20.15 3.53 11.88
C LEU A 117 21.51 3.59 12.57
N ASN A 118 21.51 3.83 13.87
CA ASN A 118 22.71 3.74 14.69
C ASN A 118 23.19 2.27 14.80
N ALA A 119 24.43 2.06 15.21
CA ALA A 119 24.97 0.73 15.50
C ALA A 119 25.73 0.75 16.82
N SER A 120 25.48 -0.27 17.64
CA SER A 120 26.22 -0.58 18.84
C SER A 120 27.63 -1.06 18.49
N GLN A 121 28.64 -0.56 19.19
CA GLN A 121 30.05 -0.93 18.99
C GLN A 121 30.77 -1.13 20.33
N VAL A 122 31.18 -0.04 20.99
CA VAL A 122 32.06 -0.09 22.18
C VAL A 122 31.32 0.26 23.46
N THR A 123 30.45 1.27 23.44
CA THR A 123 29.74 1.76 24.64
C THR A 123 28.53 0.92 24.99
N ASN A 124 27.91 0.28 24.00
CA ASN A 124 26.86 -0.71 24.16
C ASN A 124 27.18 -1.88 23.23
N PRO A 125 27.15 -3.14 23.69
CA PRO A 125 27.38 -4.30 22.83
C PRO A 125 26.19 -4.52 21.89
N SER A 126 26.45 -4.98 20.68
CA SER A 126 25.41 -5.52 19.81
C SER A 126 24.89 -6.85 20.34
N ILE A 127 23.64 -7.16 20.04
CA ILE A 127 22.99 -8.43 20.36
C ILE A 127 22.99 -9.30 19.10
N ASP A 128 23.35 -10.57 19.22
CA ASP A 128 23.41 -11.53 18.10
C ASP A 128 22.07 -12.28 17.97
N PRO A 129 21.21 -11.98 16.98
CA PRO A 129 19.90 -12.62 16.84
C PRO A 129 19.94 -14.13 16.60
N LEU A 130 21.10 -14.69 16.20
CA LEU A 130 21.27 -16.13 16.02
C LEU A 130 21.45 -16.85 17.36
N ARG A 131 21.89 -16.13 18.40
CA ARG A 131 22.25 -16.69 19.72
C ARG A 131 21.38 -16.18 20.84
N GLU A 132 20.78 -15.01 20.67
CA GLU A 132 20.02 -14.30 21.68
C GLU A 132 18.55 -14.11 21.24
N PRO A 133 17.60 -14.16 22.17
CA PRO A 133 16.19 -14.01 21.85
C PRO A 133 15.87 -12.60 21.39
N MET A 134 15.12 -12.49 20.29
CA MET A 134 14.67 -11.23 19.71
C MET A 134 13.14 -11.20 19.64
N GLU A 135 12.54 -10.18 20.24
CA GLU A 135 11.09 -9.97 20.26
C GLU A 135 10.68 -8.88 19.26
N ILE A 136 9.91 -9.27 18.25
CA ILE A 136 9.37 -8.38 17.21
C ILE A 136 7.84 -8.38 17.13
N LYS A 137 7.19 -9.16 18.01
CA LYS A 137 5.73 -9.16 18.16
C LYS A 137 5.26 -7.79 18.61
N THR A 138 4.14 -7.35 18.04
CA THR A 138 3.53 -6.07 18.39
C THR A 138 2.02 -6.22 18.57
N TYR A 139 1.46 -5.33 19.38
CA TYR A 139 0.05 -5.30 19.74
C TYR A 139 -0.54 -3.95 19.36
N LEU A 140 -1.56 -3.96 18.52
CA LEU A 140 -2.22 -2.74 18.04
C LEU A 140 -3.59 -2.55 18.71
N GLY A 141 -3.78 -1.39 19.32
CA GLY A 141 -5.02 -1.03 20.00
C GLY A 141 -4.78 0.01 21.11
N SER A 142 -5.87 0.41 21.76
CA SER A 142 -5.83 1.33 22.88
C SER A 142 -5.27 0.63 24.13
N LYS A 143 -4.42 1.33 24.89
CA LYS A 143 -3.83 0.84 26.14
C LYS A 143 -4.19 1.79 27.29
N PRO A 144 -4.62 1.28 28.45
CA PRO A 144 -4.98 2.13 29.60
C PRO A 144 -3.75 2.89 30.12
N ASP A 145 -3.98 4.03 30.76
CA ASP A 145 -2.90 4.87 31.32
C ASP A 145 -2.09 4.14 32.40
N ASN A 146 -2.73 3.21 33.11
CA ASN A 146 -2.11 2.38 34.13
C ASN A 146 -2.62 0.94 34.03
N VAL A 147 -1.74 -0.01 34.34
CA VAL A 147 -2.08 -1.42 34.50
C VAL A 147 -1.83 -1.85 35.94
N ILE A 148 -2.70 -2.70 36.47
CA ILE A 148 -2.51 -3.29 37.80
C ILE A 148 -2.12 -4.76 37.61
N ILE A 149 -0.94 -5.10 38.11
CA ILE A 149 -0.38 -6.45 38.04
C ILE A 149 -0.37 -7.04 39.45
N LYS A 150 -0.93 -8.24 39.60
CA LYS A 150 -0.88 -9.02 40.84
C LYS A 150 -0.48 -10.45 40.50
N ASP A 151 0.50 -10.99 41.24
CA ASP A 151 1.04 -12.33 41.02
C ASP A 151 1.49 -12.57 39.55
N GLY A 152 2.07 -11.54 38.92
CA GLY A 152 2.53 -11.58 37.53
C GLY A 152 1.42 -11.56 36.47
N LYS A 153 0.15 -11.34 36.85
CA LYS A 153 -1.00 -11.28 35.94
C LYS A 153 -1.67 -9.91 35.96
N LEU A 154 -2.17 -9.47 34.80
CA LEU A 154 -3.05 -8.30 34.74
C LEU A 154 -4.37 -8.61 35.44
N ILE A 155 -4.83 -7.69 36.30
CA ILE A 155 -6.11 -7.83 37.01
C ILE A 155 -7.30 -7.48 36.10
N LYS A 156 -7.12 -6.56 35.16
CA LYS A 156 -8.12 -6.18 34.16
C LYS A 156 -7.70 -6.63 32.78
N GLU A 157 -8.65 -7.14 32.02
CA GLU A 157 -8.44 -7.38 30.60
C GLU A 157 -8.16 -6.07 29.87
N LEU A 158 -7.23 -6.12 28.93
CA LEU A 158 -6.95 -5.00 28.05
C LEU A 158 -8.10 -4.83 27.06
N PRO A 159 -8.33 -3.61 26.53
CA PRO A 159 -9.15 -3.42 25.35
C PRO A 159 -8.69 -4.34 24.21
N PRO A 160 -9.57 -4.72 23.28
CA PRO A 160 -9.21 -5.60 22.16
C PRO A 160 -7.94 -5.12 21.44
N GLN A 161 -6.99 -6.04 21.27
CA GLN A 161 -5.74 -5.79 20.56
C GLN A 161 -5.67 -6.68 19.32
N LEU A 162 -5.14 -6.15 18.21
CA LEU A 162 -4.60 -6.96 17.14
C LEU A 162 -3.20 -7.42 17.52
N VAL A 163 -2.92 -8.71 17.34
CA VAL A 163 -1.58 -9.28 17.55
C VAL A 163 -0.92 -9.49 16.20
N LEU A 164 0.32 -9.04 16.05
CA LEU A 164 1.12 -9.30 14.86
C LEU A 164 2.45 -9.95 15.27
N ASP A 165 2.80 -11.08 14.66
CA ASP A 165 4.10 -11.74 14.89
C ASP A 165 5.28 -10.96 14.28
N ALA A 166 4.99 -10.01 13.37
CA ALA A 166 5.95 -9.02 12.85
C ALA A 166 5.24 -7.67 12.69
N PRO A 167 5.96 -6.52 12.75
CA PRO A 167 5.34 -5.19 12.67
C PRO A 167 4.95 -4.78 11.24
N ILE A 168 4.45 -5.73 10.46
CA ILE A 168 4.10 -5.60 9.05
C ILE A 168 2.68 -6.13 8.85
N MET A 169 1.88 -5.44 8.05
CA MET A 169 0.55 -5.86 7.62
C MET A 169 0.40 -5.66 6.12
N PHE A 170 -0.45 -6.45 5.46
CA PHE A 170 -0.83 -6.17 4.08
C PHE A 170 -1.87 -5.06 4.02
N GLY A 171 -1.58 -4.03 3.22
CA GLY A 171 -2.42 -2.85 3.11
C GLY A 171 -3.80 -3.10 2.51
N ALA A 172 -4.70 -2.14 2.71
CA ALA A 172 -6.06 -2.13 2.18
C ALA A 172 -6.09 -2.15 0.64
N LEU A 173 -6.35 -3.32 0.04
CA LEU A 173 -6.40 -3.52 -1.41
C LEU A 173 -7.72 -4.19 -1.79
N SER A 174 -8.62 -3.43 -2.43
CA SER A 174 -9.99 -3.89 -2.67
C SER A 174 -10.09 -5.02 -3.70
N PHE A 175 -10.91 -6.03 -3.39
CA PHE A 175 -11.45 -6.90 -4.42
C PHE A 175 -12.20 -6.05 -5.46
N GLY A 176 -11.93 -6.30 -6.74
CA GLY A 176 -12.26 -5.42 -7.85
C GLY A 176 -11.04 -4.64 -8.33
N ALA A 177 -10.32 -3.93 -7.45
CA ALA A 177 -9.04 -3.32 -7.82
C ALA A 177 -7.98 -4.39 -8.09
N ILE A 178 -7.87 -5.37 -7.19
CA ILE A 178 -7.09 -6.59 -7.35
C ILE A 178 -8.01 -7.80 -7.61
N SER A 179 -7.46 -8.86 -8.20
CA SER A 179 -8.15 -10.11 -8.49
C SER A 179 -8.40 -10.92 -7.23
N LEU A 180 -9.35 -11.84 -7.29
CA LEU A 180 -9.57 -12.79 -6.19
C LEU A 180 -8.32 -13.63 -5.90
N SER A 181 -7.53 -13.97 -6.94
CA SER A 181 -6.27 -14.68 -6.74
C SER A 181 -5.26 -13.89 -5.90
N ALA A 182 -5.19 -12.58 -6.10
CA ALA A 182 -4.32 -11.70 -5.30
C ALA A 182 -4.86 -11.55 -3.87
N VAL A 183 -6.18 -11.42 -3.69
CA VAL A 183 -6.81 -11.41 -2.36
C VAL A 183 -6.48 -12.68 -1.59
N LYS A 184 -6.71 -13.86 -2.18
CA LYS A 184 -6.40 -15.16 -1.56
C LYS A 184 -4.92 -15.31 -1.24
N SER A 185 -4.04 -14.81 -2.11
CA SER A 185 -2.57 -14.81 -1.85
C SER A 185 -2.22 -14.03 -0.58
N LEU A 186 -2.76 -12.81 -0.44
CA LEU A 186 -2.52 -11.94 0.72
C LEU A 186 -3.13 -12.54 2.00
N ALA A 187 -4.37 -13.03 1.90
CA ALA A 187 -5.11 -13.57 3.03
C ALA A 187 -4.47 -14.83 3.61
N LYS A 188 -4.04 -15.75 2.73
CA LYS A 188 -3.31 -16.95 3.11
C LYS A 188 -1.96 -16.63 3.74
N ALA A 189 -1.15 -15.80 3.10
CA ALA A 189 0.15 -15.41 3.65
C ALA A 189 0.03 -14.66 4.99
N ALA A 190 -1.00 -13.84 5.17
CA ALA A 190 -1.23 -13.16 6.44
C ALA A 190 -1.55 -14.15 7.56
N THR A 191 -2.37 -15.16 7.26
CA THR A 191 -2.71 -16.24 8.19
C THR A 191 -1.47 -17.05 8.55
N ASP A 192 -0.68 -17.47 7.56
CA ASP A 192 0.52 -18.28 7.76
C ASP A 192 1.61 -17.55 8.56
N CYS A 193 1.73 -16.23 8.38
CA CYS A 193 2.74 -15.41 9.06
C CYS A 193 2.26 -14.75 10.36
N GLY A 194 1.02 -14.99 10.81
CA GLY A 194 0.49 -14.37 12.03
C GLY A 194 0.41 -12.83 11.95
N ILE A 195 0.12 -12.29 10.76
CA ILE A 195 -0.08 -10.85 10.52
C ILE A 195 -1.49 -10.59 10.00
N MET A 196 -1.80 -9.32 9.72
CA MET A 196 -3.13 -8.92 9.22
C MET A 196 -3.08 -8.56 7.72
N TRP A 197 -4.16 -8.86 7.02
CA TRP A 197 -4.49 -8.32 5.70
C TRP A 197 -5.75 -7.45 5.78
N ASN A 198 -6.02 -6.61 4.79
CA ASN A 198 -7.14 -5.67 4.83
C ASN A 198 -7.96 -5.70 3.54
N THR A 199 -9.29 -5.77 3.66
CA THR A 199 -10.21 -5.92 2.53
C THR A 199 -10.17 -4.76 1.54
N GLY A 200 -9.76 -3.57 1.99
CA GLY A 200 -10.05 -2.33 1.29
C GLY A 200 -11.55 -2.10 1.09
N GLU A 201 -11.87 -1.14 0.23
CA GLU A 201 -13.23 -0.60 0.02
C GLU A 201 -14.17 -1.54 -0.76
N GLY A 202 -13.78 -2.77 -1.03
CA GLY A 202 -14.44 -3.65 -2.01
C GLY A 202 -15.46 -4.62 -1.45
N GLY A 203 -15.67 -4.64 -0.13
CA GLY A 203 -16.33 -5.74 0.57
C GLY A 203 -15.43 -6.98 0.71
N LEU A 204 -15.93 -8.00 1.41
CA LEU A 204 -15.25 -9.28 1.57
C LEU A 204 -15.87 -10.31 0.62
N HIS A 205 -15.08 -10.83 -0.31
CA HIS A 205 -15.55 -11.90 -1.19
C HIS A 205 -15.82 -13.17 -0.38
N ARG A 206 -16.89 -13.92 -0.69
CA ARG A 206 -17.31 -15.13 0.06
C ARG A 206 -16.16 -16.13 0.29
N ASP A 207 -15.36 -16.39 -0.75
CA ASP A 207 -14.21 -17.31 -0.67
C ASP A 207 -13.04 -16.81 0.20
N ALA A 208 -13.10 -15.57 0.71
CA ALA A 208 -12.09 -15.02 1.61
C ALA A 208 -12.53 -15.01 3.08
N TYR A 209 -13.77 -15.40 3.38
CA TYR A 209 -14.28 -15.47 4.76
C TYR A 209 -13.54 -16.49 5.62
N GLU A 210 -12.99 -17.56 5.03
CA GLU A 210 -12.17 -18.54 5.76
C GLU A 210 -10.92 -17.89 6.41
N TYR A 211 -10.41 -16.79 5.84
CA TYR A 211 -9.24 -16.04 6.32
C TYR A 211 -9.60 -14.79 7.14
N SER A 212 -10.86 -14.66 7.56
CA SER A 212 -11.40 -13.46 8.22
C SER A 212 -10.78 -13.18 9.59
N LYS A 213 -10.26 -14.19 10.28
CA LYS A 213 -9.54 -14.07 11.56
C LYS A 213 -8.28 -13.20 11.50
N ASN A 214 -7.68 -13.08 10.32
CA ASN A 214 -6.51 -12.22 10.07
C ASN A 214 -6.87 -11.01 9.19
N CYS A 215 -8.16 -10.69 9.07
CA CYS A 215 -8.68 -9.69 8.14
C CYS A 215 -9.11 -8.42 8.87
N ILE A 216 -8.66 -7.26 8.42
CA ILE A 216 -9.20 -5.96 8.79
C ILE A 216 -10.25 -5.59 7.75
N VAL A 217 -11.50 -5.44 8.18
CA VAL A 217 -12.61 -5.07 7.30
C VAL A 217 -12.73 -3.56 7.23
N GLN A 218 -12.81 -3.01 6.02
CA GLN A 218 -12.83 -1.56 5.82
C GLN A 218 -14.27 -1.03 5.70
N VAL A 219 -14.54 0.12 6.32
CA VAL A 219 -15.76 0.93 6.17
C VAL A 219 -15.36 2.24 5.49
N ALA A 220 -15.68 2.36 4.20
CA ALA A 220 -15.38 3.54 3.39
C ALA A 220 -16.67 4.25 2.95
N SER A 221 -16.55 5.45 2.38
CA SER A 221 -17.68 6.32 2.03
C SER A 221 -18.78 5.66 1.20
N GLY A 222 -18.44 4.74 0.30
CA GLY A 222 -19.39 4.02 -0.54
C GLY A 222 -20.15 2.87 0.15
N ARG A 223 -19.74 2.44 1.35
CA ARG A 223 -20.33 1.32 2.13
C ARG A 223 -20.54 0.01 1.34
N PHE A 224 -19.72 -0.23 0.31
CA PHE A 224 -19.82 -1.43 -0.51
C PHE A 224 -19.60 -2.70 0.33
N GLY A 225 -20.58 -3.60 0.33
CA GLY A 225 -20.51 -4.88 1.03
C GLY A 225 -20.42 -4.77 2.55
N VAL A 226 -20.85 -3.64 3.14
CA VAL A 226 -20.84 -3.44 4.60
C VAL A 226 -22.19 -3.85 5.20
N ASP A 227 -22.19 -4.95 5.94
CA ASP A 227 -23.32 -5.42 6.74
C ASP A 227 -22.84 -5.99 8.09
N ALA A 228 -23.78 -6.45 8.92
CA ALA A 228 -23.46 -6.99 10.24
C ALA A 228 -22.57 -8.25 10.19
N GLU A 229 -22.75 -9.13 9.19
CA GLU A 229 -21.94 -10.34 9.04
C GLU A 229 -20.50 -9.97 8.67
N TYR A 230 -20.33 -9.06 7.72
CA TYR A 230 -19.04 -8.49 7.31
C TYR A 230 -18.28 -7.86 8.49
N LEU A 231 -18.94 -6.99 9.26
CA LEU A 231 -18.33 -6.36 10.44
C LEU A 231 -17.95 -7.40 11.50
N ASN A 232 -18.78 -8.44 11.67
CA ASN A 232 -18.52 -9.52 12.63
C ASN A 232 -17.52 -10.57 12.12
N ALA A 233 -17.15 -10.58 10.83
CA ALA A 233 -16.14 -11.48 10.29
C ALA A 233 -14.69 -11.04 10.61
N GLY A 234 -14.33 -9.77 10.40
CA GLY A 234 -12.93 -9.31 10.51
C GLY A 234 -12.35 -9.29 11.93
N ALA A 235 -11.03 -9.30 12.10
CA ALA A 235 -10.35 -9.10 13.38
C ALA A 235 -10.46 -7.66 13.91
N ALA A 236 -10.56 -6.68 13.00
CA ALA A 236 -10.73 -5.26 13.31
C ALA A 236 -11.52 -4.56 12.20
N ILE A 237 -11.98 -3.34 12.49
CA ILE A 237 -12.66 -2.48 11.51
C ILE A 237 -11.78 -1.27 11.22
N GLU A 238 -11.62 -0.89 9.96
CA GLU A 238 -10.91 0.35 9.58
C GLU A 238 -11.86 1.33 8.87
N ILE A 239 -12.11 2.49 9.48
CA ILE A 239 -12.82 3.61 8.85
C ILE A 239 -11.83 4.31 7.92
N LYS A 240 -12.11 4.32 6.62
CA LYS A 240 -11.22 4.94 5.62
C LYS A 240 -11.68 6.35 5.26
N ILE A 241 -11.11 7.35 5.94
CA ILE A 241 -11.31 8.77 5.60
C ILE A 241 -10.50 9.17 4.37
N GLY A 242 -9.28 8.64 4.22
CA GLY A 242 -8.39 9.02 3.13
C GLY A 242 -7.41 7.93 2.71
N GLN A 243 -6.80 8.13 1.54
CA GLN A 243 -5.65 7.36 1.06
C GLN A 243 -4.59 8.29 0.46
N GLY A 244 -3.33 7.91 0.55
CA GLY A 244 -2.21 8.76 0.12
C GLY A 244 -2.21 9.10 -1.37
N ALA A 245 -2.71 8.20 -2.22
CA ALA A 245 -2.72 8.38 -3.67
C ALA A 245 -3.75 9.40 -4.19
N LYS A 246 -4.76 9.73 -3.38
CA LYS A 246 -5.86 10.63 -3.79
C LYS A 246 -6.59 11.22 -2.58
N PRO A 247 -5.92 12.02 -1.73
CA PRO A 247 -6.58 12.68 -0.62
C PRO A 247 -7.72 13.57 -1.12
N GLY A 248 -8.84 13.60 -0.38
CA GLY A 248 -9.99 14.45 -0.69
C GLY A 248 -10.98 13.88 -1.72
N ILE A 249 -10.75 12.70 -2.28
CA ILE A 249 -11.73 12.01 -3.16
C ILE A 249 -11.90 10.54 -2.79
N GLY A 250 -13.03 9.96 -3.21
CA GLY A 250 -13.40 8.59 -2.90
C GLY A 250 -12.67 7.51 -3.73
N GLY A 251 -13.01 6.26 -3.42
CA GLY A 251 -12.67 5.08 -4.21
C GLY A 251 -13.12 5.23 -5.68
N HIS A 252 -12.38 4.60 -6.58
CA HIS A 252 -12.71 4.58 -8.01
C HIS A 252 -12.37 3.20 -8.54
N LEU A 253 -13.38 2.49 -9.03
CA LEU A 253 -13.23 1.26 -9.78
C LEU A 253 -13.94 1.40 -11.13
N PRO A 254 -13.23 1.37 -12.26
CA PRO A 254 -13.83 1.40 -13.58
C PRO A 254 -14.80 0.23 -13.80
N GLY A 255 -15.90 0.49 -14.52
CA GLY A 255 -16.99 -0.44 -14.77
C GLY A 255 -16.57 -1.67 -15.57
N GLU A 256 -15.54 -1.55 -16.40
CA GLU A 256 -14.89 -2.70 -17.07
C GLU A 256 -14.32 -3.73 -16.10
N LYS A 257 -14.12 -3.35 -14.82
CA LYS A 257 -13.69 -4.24 -13.73
C LYS A 257 -14.83 -4.62 -12.80
N VAL A 258 -16.07 -4.23 -13.09
CA VAL A 258 -17.27 -4.60 -12.33
C VAL A 258 -17.98 -5.74 -13.05
N GLY A 259 -17.40 -6.93 -12.96
CA GLY A 259 -18.03 -8.18 -13.39
C GLY A 259 -19.01 -8.73 -12.35
N GLU A 260 -19.55 -9.92 -12.60
CA GLU A 260 -20.59 -10.54 -11.76
C GLU A 260 -20.19 -10.68 -10.28
N GLU A 261 -19.01 -11.24 -9.99
CA GLU A 261 -18.57 -11.45 -8.59
C GLU A 261 -18.30 -10.13 -7.86
N VAL A 262 -17.78 -9.10 -8.56
CA VAL A 262 -17.58 -7.77 -7.98
C VAL A 262 -18.92 -7.09 -7.72
N SER A 263 -19.85 -7.17 -8.67
CA SER A 263 -21.22 -6.69 -8.55
C SER A 263 -21.93 -7.33 -7.35
N ARG A 264 -21.86 -8.65 -7.21
CA ARG A 264 -22.44 -9.40 -6.08
C ARG A 264 -21.82 -8.98 -4.74
N THR A 265 -20.49 -8.87 -4.67
CA THR A 265 -19.78 -8.49 -3.43
C THR A 265 -20.08 -7.06 -3.00
N ARG A 266 -20.21 -6.13 -3.95
CA ARG A 266 -20.42 -4.70 -3.68
C ARG A 266 -21.88 -4.26 -3.66
N MET A 267 -22.79 -5.11 -4.14
CA MET A 267 -24.20 -4.81 -4.37
C MET A 267 -24.43 -3.62 -5.33
N ILE A 268 -23.70 -3.62 -6.46
CA ILE A 268 -23.81 -2.58 -7.51
C ILE A 268 -24.08 -3.21 -8.89
N PRO A 269 -24.64 -2.49 -9.88
CA PRO A 269 -24.85 -3.02 -11.22
C PRO A 269 -23.55 -3.44 -11.93
N ILE A 270 -23.63 -4.54 -12.69
CA ILE A 270 -22.53 -5.00 -13.57
C ILE A 270 -22.21 -3.90 -14.59
N GLY A 271 -20.93 -3.66 -14.83
CA GLY A 271 -20.45 -2.67 -15.80
C GLY A 271 -20.54 -1.22 -15.35
N SER A 272 -21.13 -0.92 -14.19
CA SER A 272 -21.18 0.44 -13.66
C SER A 272 -19.84 0.86 -13.03
N ASP A 273 -19.41 2.10 -13.25
CA ASP A 273 -18.29 2.67 -12.49
C ASP A 273 -18.65 2.76 -11.01
N ALA A 274 -17.81 2.19 -10.14
CA ALA A 274 -17.96 2.35 -8.70
C ALA A 274 -17.14 3.57 -8.24
N ILE A 275 -17.78 4.74 -8.27
CA ILE A 275 -17.23 6.01 -7.78
C ILE A 275 -17.82 6.27 -6.39
N SER A 276 -16.99 6.14 -5.36
CA SER A 276 -17.44 6.43 -4.00
C SER A 276 -17.55 7.94 -3.80
N PRO A 277 -18.50 8.42 -2.97
CA PRO A 277 -18.53 9.81 -2.53
C PRO A 277 -17.18 10.22 -1.92
N ALA A 278 -16.81 11.49 -2.09
CA ALA A 278 -15.60 12.02 -1.47
C ALA A 278 -15.68 12.01 0.07
N PRO A 279 -16.74 12.55 0.70
CA PRO A 279 -16.94 12.42 2.14
C PRO A 279 -17.68 11.13 2.51
N HIS A 280 -17.53 10.72 3.75
CA HIS A 280 -18.53 9.88 4.41
C HIS A 280 -19.78 10.74 4.68
N HIS A 281 -20.96 10.30 4.24
CA HIS A 281 -22.21 11.06 4.44
C HIS A 281 -22.71 11.07 5.88
N ASP A 282 -22.03 10.34 6.76
CA ASP A 282 -22.25 10.27 8.20
C ASP A 282 -21.03 10.80 8.98
N ILE A 283 -20.12 11.55 8.33
CA ILE A 283 -18.98 12.22 8.98
C ILE A 283 -18.78 13.63 8.38
N TYR A 284 -19.32 14.65 9.05
CA TYR A 284 -19.10 16.06 8.71
C TYR A 284 -18.33 16.82 9.79
N SER A 285 -18.15 16.22 10.96
CA SER A 285 -17.32 16.75 12.04
C SER A 285 -16.58 15.64 12.80
N ILE A 286 -15.76 16.01 13.79
CA ILE A 286 -15.07 15.03 14.63
C ILE A 286 -16.04 14.30 15.57
N GLU A 287 -17.13 14.96 15.97
CA GLU A 287 -18.22 14.37 16.75
C GLU A 287 -18.94 13.29 15.93
N ASP A 288 -19.18 13.51 14.64
CA ASP A 288 -19.76 12.50 13.77
C ASP A 288 -18.85 11.27 13.63
N LEU A 289 -17.53 11.49 13.47
CA LEU A 289 -16.55 10.40 13.46
C LEU A 289 -16.61 9.60 14.77
N ARG A 290 -16.70 10.29 15.91
CA ARG A 290 -16.88 9.64 17.22
C ARG A 290 -18.14 8.79 17.25
N GLN A 291 -19.26 9.27 16.71
CA GLN A 291 -20.50 8.50 16.65
C GLN A 291 -20.36 7.25 15.78
N LEU A 292 -19.69 7.34 14.62
CA LEU A 292 -19.45 6.17 13.79
C LEU A 292 -18.52 5.16 14.49
N ILE A 293 -17.45 5.61 15.14
CA ILE A 293 -16.56 4.74 15.94
C ILE A 293 -17.37 4.02 17.01
N TYR A 294 -18.20 4.76 17.76
CA TYR A 294 -19.06 4.19 18.79
C TYR A 294 -20.04 3.16 18.21
N ALA A 295 -20.73 3.48 17.12
CA ALA A 295 -21.68 2.58 16.47
C ALA A 295 -21.02 1.28 15.96
N LEU A 296 -19.79 1.35 15.43
CA LEU A 296 -19.04 0.18 14.98
C LEU A 296 -18.57 -0.69 16.15
N LYS A 297 -18.17 -0.08 17.27
CA LYS A 297 -17.85 -0.80 18.51
C LYS A 297 -19.09 -1.50 19.07
N GLU A 298 -20.23 -0.82 19.15
CA GLU A 298 -21.52 -1.41 19.55
C GLU A 298 -21.93 -2.57 18.63
N ALA A 299 -21.88 -2.38 17.31
CA ALA A 299 -22.24 -3.39 16.32
C ALA A 299 -21.39 -4.68 16.40
N THR A 300 -20.20 -4.58 16.97
CA THR A 300 -19.27 -5.70 17.21
C THR A 300 -19.15 -6.08 18.69
N ARG A 301 -20.04 -5.56 19.54
CA ARG A 301 -20.09 -5.79 20.99
C ARG A 301 -18.74 -5.51 21.68
N TYR A 302 -18.03 -4.49 21.22
CA TYR A 302 -16.72 -4.08 21.74
C TYR A 302 -15.65 -5.17 21.72
N THR A 303 -15.81 -6.19 20.87
CA THR A 303 -14.84 -7.30 20.76
C THR A 303 -13.69 -7.00 19.81
N LYS A 304 -13.74 -5.86 19.10
CA LYS A 304 -12.81 -5.53 18.01
C LYS A 304 -12.30 -4.10 18.13
N PRO A 305 -11.02 -3.85 17.80
CA PRO A 305 -10.51 -2.50 17.72
C PRO A 305 -11.05 -1.81 16.45
N VAL A 306 -11.23 -0.49 16.55
CA VAL A 306 -11.61 0.37 15.43
C VAL A 306 -10.42 1.25 15.04
N SER A 307 -9.95 1.08 13.82
CA SER A 307 -8.93 1.90 13.18
C SER A 307 -9.55 3.03 12.38
N VAL A 308 -8.88 4.18 12.31
CA VAL A 308 -9.22 5.28 11.39
C VAL A 308 -8.02 5.56 10.51
N LYS A 309 -8.22 5.44 9.20
CA LYS A 309 -7.20 5.69 8.18
C LYS A 309 -7.37 7.06 7.54
N VAL A 310 -6.33 7.87 7.60
CA VAL A 310 -6.25 9.21 6.98
C VAL A 310 -5.09 9.32 6.01
N SER A 311 -5.25 10.17 4.99
CA SER A 311 -4.13 10.62 4.18
C SER A 311 -3.24 11.56 4.99
N ALA A 312 -1.93 11.48 4.81
CA ALA A 312 -1.02 12.51 5.28
C ALA A 312 -1.25 13.79 4.48
N VAL A 313 -1.86 14.79 5.12
CA VAL A 313 -2.14 16.12 4.56
C VAL A 313 -1.81 17.21 5.59
N HIS A 314 -2.07 18.47 5.25
CA HIS A 314 -1.93 19.58 6.17
C HIS A 314 -2.71 19.32 7.49
N ASN A 315 -2.10 19.68 8.63
CA ASN A 315 -2.64 19.48 9.97
C ASN A 315 -2.91 18.03 10.40
N VAL A 316 -2.29 17.03 9.76
CA VAL A 316 -2.45 15.61 10.11
C VAL A 316 -2.22 15.31 11.60
N ALA A 317 -1.31 16.03 12.28
CA ALA A 317 -1.06 15.87 13.71
C ALA A 317 -2.28 16.26 14.58
N ALA A 318 -2.94 17.38 14.25
CA ALA A 318 -4.15 17.80 14.96
C ALA A 318 -5.33 16.89 14.64
N ILE A 319 -5.46 16.47 13.38
CA ILE A 319 -6.48 15.50 12.94
C ILE A 319 -6.32 14.19 13.70
N ALA A 320 -5.09 13.67 13.82
CA ALA A 320 -4.80 12.45 14.56
C ALA A 320 -5.16 12.57 16.05
N SER A 321 -4.84 13.70 16.70
CA SER A 321 -5.29 13.96 18.08
C SER A 321 -6.82 13.90 18.21
N GLY A 322 -7.55 14.54 17.30
CA GLY A 322 -9.00 14.47 17.25
C GLY A 322 -9.51 13.03 17.10
N ILE A 323 -8.92 12.25 16.20
CA ILE A 323 -9.26 10.84 15.97
C ILE A 323 -9.09 9.99 17.23
N VAL A 324 -7.98 10.16 17.95
CA VAL A 324 -7.73 9.43 19.21
C VAL A 324 -8.78 9.80 20.25
N ARG A 325 -9.09 11.10 20.40
CA ARG A 325 -10.14 11.59 21.32
C ARG A 325 -11.55 11.16 20.92
N ALA A 326 -11.78 10.90 19.63
CA ALA A 326 -13.02 10.31 19.12
C ALA A 326 -13.16 8.82 19.48
N GLY A 327 -12.12 8.19 20.03
CA GLY A 327 -12.15 6.82 20.57
C GLY A 327 -11.62 5.75 19.62
N ALA A 328 -10.87 6.13 18.58
CA ALA A 328 -10.19 5.17 17.70
C ALA A 328 -9.07 4.45 18.47
N ASP A 329 -8.95 3.13 18.28
CA ASP A 329 -7.91 2.31 18.91
C ASP A 329 -6.62 2.28 18.08
N ILE A 330 -6.72 2.61 16.79
CA ILE A 330 -5.61 2.64 15.83
C ILE A 330 -5.77 3.84 14.89
N VAL A 331 -4.70 4.59 14.63
CA VAL A 331 -4.65 5.63 13.60
C VAL A 331 -3.71 5.18 12.49
N ALA A 332 -4.24 4.98 11.29
CA ALA A 332 -3.45 4.66 10.11
C ALA A 332 -3.18 5.93 9.28
N ILE A 333 -1.91 6.25 9.04
CA ILE A 333 -1.48 7.42 8.27
C ILE A 333 -0.96 6.92 6.93
N ASP A 334 -1.44 7.49 5.82
CA ASP A 334 -1.04 7.09 4.47
C ASP A 334 -0.38 8.25 3.72
N GLY A 335 0.95 8.16 3.56
CA GLY A 335 1.75 9.20 2.89
C GLY A 335 1.48 9.32 1.39
N VAL A 336 1.94 10.41 0.78
CA VAL A 336 1.74 10.74 -0.65
C VAL A 336 2.16 9.65 -1.64
N ARG A 337 3.04 8.73 -1.24
CA ARG A 337 3.47 7.56 -2.04
C ARG A 337 2.55 6.32 -1.88
N GLY A 338 1.42 6.47 -1.20
CA GLY A 338 0.36 5.46 -1.10
C GLY A 338 -0.13 5.01 -2.47
N GLY A 339 -0.43 3.71 -2.61
CA GLY A 339 -0.86 3.12 -3.87
C GLY A 339 -2.35 3.31 -4.17
N THR A 340 -2.74 3.09 -5.44
CA THR A 340 -4.14 3.03 -5.86
C THR A 340 -4.32 2.13 -7.09
N GLY A 341 -5.50 1.54 -7.25
CA GLY A 341 -5.89 0.90 -8.50
C GLY A 341 -6.23 1.91 -9.60
N ALA A 342 -6.84 3.04 -9.22
CA ALA A 342 -7.22 4.13 -10.11
C ALA A 342 -7.30 5.46 -9.34
N ALA A 343 -6.61 6.48 -9.84
CA ALA A 343 -6.72 7.87 -9.40
C ALA A 343 -6.48 8.83 -10.56
N PRO A 344 -7.03 10.05 -10.52
CA PRO A 344 -6.59 11.14 -11.38
C PRO A 344 -5.09 11.40 -11.19
N LEU A 345 -4.35 11.43 -12.30
CA LEU A 345 -2.90 11.57 -12.33
C LEU A 345 -2.41 12.81 -11.57
N ARG A 346 -3.10 13.94 -11.76
CA ARG A 346 -2.71 15.21 -11.13
C ARG A 346 -2.98 15.24 -9.63
N THR A 347 -4.05 14.60 -9.16
CA THR A 347 -4.31 14.46 -7.73
C THR A 347 -3.22 13.60 -7.07
N ARG A 348 -2.90 12.44 -7.67
CA ARG A 348 -1.86 11.53 -7.15
C ARG A 348 -0.50 12.19 -7.05
N ASP A 349 -0.13 12.98 -8.05
CA ASP A 349 1.20 13.57 -8.12
C ASP A 349 1.36 14.86 -7.30
N SER A 350 0.27 15.49 -6.86
CA SER A 350 0.29 16.85 -6.29
C SER A 350 -0.35 17.00 -4.91
N VAL A 351 -1.09 16.00 -4.40
CA VAL A 351 -1.85 16.13 -3.16
C VAL A 351 -1.35 15.13 -2.11
N GLY A 352 -1.00 15.64 -0.93
CA GLY A 352 -0.50 14.85 0.20
C GLY A 352 0.93 15.23 0.57
N ILE A 353 1.39 14.72 1.72
CA ILE A 353 2.75 14.96 2.24
C ILE A 353 3.50 13.63 2.51
N PRO A 354 4.84 13.66 2.65
CA PRO A 354 5.64 12.47 2.97
C PRO A 354 5.19 11.79 4.27
N ALA A 355 5.21 10.45 4.27
CA ALA A 355 4.80 9.62 5.39
C ALA A 355 5.68 9.86 6.63
N GLU A 356 6.97 10.08 6.40
CA GLU A 356 8.03 10.23 7.39
C GLU A 356 7.78 11.44 8.29
N LEU A 357 7.58 12.60 7.68
CA LEU A 357 7.32 13.85 8.38
C LEU A 357 5.97 13.83 9.10
N ALA A 358 4.95 13.25 8.46
CA ALA A 358 3.62 13.12 9.05
C ALA A 358 3.64 12.22 10.29
N LEU A 359 4.29 11.06 10.21
CA LEU A 359 4.43 10.12 11.31
C LEU A 359 5.13 10.76 12.52
N ALA A 360 6.29 11.38 12.29
CA ALA A 360 7.05 12.02 13.36
C ALA A 360 6.24 13.14 14.04
N SER A 361 5.53 13.96 13.25
CA SER A 361 4.69 15.03 13.78
C SER A 361 3.49 14.52 14.58
N VAL A 362 2.82 13.46 14.11
CA VAL A 362 1.70 12.83 14.82
C VAL A 362 2.16 12.20 16.13
N ASP A 363 3.22 11.39 16.11
CA ASP A 363 3.75 10.74 17.31
C ASP A 363 4.17 11.78 18.36
N SER A 364 4.90 12.83 17.96
CA SER A 364 5.28 13.92 18.87
C SER A 364 4.06 14.62 19.48
N ARG A 365 3.04 14.92 18.67
CA ARG A 365 1.83 15.59 19.13
C ARG A 365 1.06 14.75 20.15
N LEU A 366 0.84 13.47 19.88
CA LEU A 366 0.11 12.58 20.78
C LEU A 366 0.87 12.36 22.10
N ARG A 367 2.21 12.34 22.07
CA ARG A 367 3.06 12.27 23.27
C ARG A 367 2.98 13.56 24.10
N GLN A 368 3.06 14.72 23.45
CA GLN A 368 2.94 16.02 24.11
C GLN A 368 1.57 16.19 24.79
N GLU A 369 0.52 15.64 24.19
CA GLU A 369 -0.83 15.65 24.76
C GLU A 369 -1.09 14.53 25.78
N GLY A 370 -0.15 13.60 25.99
CA GLY A 370 -0.30 12.50 26.93
C GLY A 370 -1.30 11.42 26.52
N ILE A 371 -1.64 11.31 25.23
CA ILE A 371 -2.66 10.38 24.72
C ILE A 371 -2.09 9.32 23.76
N ARG A 372 -0.76 9.23 23.62
CA ARG A 372 -0.09 8.31 22.68
C ARG A 372 -0.39 6.83 22.95
N ASN A 373 -0.65 6.44 24.20
CA ASN A 373 -1.03 5.09 24.59
C ASN A 373 -2.48 4.72 24.22
N GLN A 374 -3.34 5.72 23.99
CA GLN A 374 -4.76 5.49 23.71
C GLN A 374 -5.01 5.01 22.28
N ALA A 375 -4.03 5.09 21.38
CA ALA A 375 -4.10 4.50 20.06
C ALA A 375 -2.74 4.07 19.52
N SER A 376 -2.71 2.98 18.76
CA SER A 376 -1.54 2.61 17.96
C SER A 376 -1.46 3.43 16.67
N LEU A 377 -0.26 3.73 16.20
CA LEU A 377 0.02 4.39 14.94
C LEU A 377 0.46 3.36 13.90
N VAL A 378 -0.27 3.27 12.79
CA VAL A 378 0.12 2.45 11.64
C VAL A 378 0.51 3.39 10.51
N ILE A 379 1.66 3.14 9.87
CA ILE A 379 2.10 3.96 8.74
C ILE A 379 1.98 3.20 7.41
N ALA A 380 1.58 3.91 6.37
CA ALA A 380 1.50 3.46 5.00
C ALA A 380 2.08 4.54 4.07
N GLY A 381 2.28 4.17 2.81
CA GLY A 381 2.67 5.12 1.77
C GLY A 381 4.17 5.17 1.50
N GLY A 382 4.71 4.09 0.94
CA GLY A 382 6.08 4.05 0.42
C GLY A 382 7.07 3.24 1.26
N ILE A 383 6.61 2.26 2.04
CA ILE A 383 7.49 1.27 2.70
C ILE A 383 7.96 0.25 1.66
N ARG A 384 9.28 0.16 1.43
CA ARG A 384 9.88 -0.63 0.34
C ARG A 384 10.66 -1.86 0.82
N ASN A 385 11.20 -1.80 2.04
CA ASN A 385 12.08 -2.82 2.61
C ASN A 385 11.98 -2.83 4.15
N SER A 386 12.62 -3.82 4.78
CA SER A 386 12.70 -3.96 6.25
C SER A 386 13.33 -2.73 6.93
N SER A 387 14.34 -2.10 6.32
CA SER A 387 14.97 -0.90 6.90
C SER A 387 14.00 0.29 6.99
N ASP A 388 13.12 0.48 5.99
CA ASP A 388 12.05 1.47 6.03
C ASP A 388 11.07 1.18 7.19
N VAL A 389 10.77 -0.11 7.44
CA VAL A 389 9.94 -0.54 8.59
C VAL A 389 10.61 -0.17 9.90
N VAL A 390 11.89 -0.54 10.12
CA VAL A 390 12.62 -0.23 11.35
C VAL A 390 12.71 1.28 11.58
N LYS A 391 13.00 2.07 10.54
CA LYS A 391 13.02 3.54 10.61
C LYS A 391 11.65 4.11 10.97
N ALA A 392 10.56 3.58 10.41
CA ALA A 392 9.21 3.99 10.78
C ALA A 392 8.89 3.69 12.25
N ILE A 393 9.27 2.52 12.77
CA ILE A 393 9.09 2.18 14.19
C ILE A 393 9.88 3.15 15.08
N ALA A 394 11.14 3.45 14.72
CA ALA A 394 11.97 4.43 15.43
C ALA A 394 11.37 5.85 15.41
N LEU A 395 10.70 6.25 14.33
CA LEU A 395 9.96 7.52 14.26
C LEU A 395 8.66 7.53 15.08
N GLY A 396 8.11 6.38 15.43
CA GLY A 396 6.96 6.24 16.32
C GLY A 396 5.81 5.37 15.82
N ALA A 397 5.95 4.65 14.71
CA ALA A 397 4.94 3.68 14.28
C ALA A 397 4.91 2.45 15.20
N ASP A 398 3.74 1.82 15.36
CA ASP A 398 3.56 0.52 16.00
C ASP A 398 3.60 -0.63 14.97
N ALA A 399 3.22 -0.37 13.72
CA ALA A 399 3.31 -1.28 12.58
C ALA A 399 3.27 -0.55 11.23
N CYS A 400 3.62 -1.25 10.16
CA CYS A 400 3.64 -0.73 8.79
C CYS A 400 2.71 -1.50 7.87
N TYR A 401 1.89 -0.81 7.08
CA TYR A 401 1.21 -1.41 5.94
C TYR A 401 2.13 -1.46 4.72
N ILE A 402 2.21 -2.63 4.10
CA ILE A 402 2.81 -2.81 2.77
C ILE A 402 1.74 -3.16 1.73
N GLY A 403 1.66 -2.35 0.68
CA GLY A 403 0.78 -2.60 -0.46
C GLY A 403 1.60 -2.93 -1.71
N THR A 404 2.29 -1.93 -2.25
CA THR A 404 3.07 -2.07 -3.49
C THR A 404 4.17 -3.14 -3.39
N ALA A 405 4.89 -3.23 -2.27
CA ALA A 405 5.91 -4.28 -2.09
C ALA A 405 5.29 -5.70 -2.14
N ALA A 406 4.11 -5.89 -1.54
CA ALA A 406 3.37 -7.14 -1.62
C ALA A 406 2.92 -7.44 -3.07
N LEU A 407 2.43 -6.43 -3.80
CA LEU A 407 2.07 -6.60 -5.22
C LEU A 407 3.28 -6.95 -6.09
N ILE A 408 4.44 -6.33 -5.86
CA ILE A 408 5.70 -6.63 -6.57
C ILE A 408 6.13 -8.07 -6.31
N THR A 409 6.00 -8.54 -5.06
CA THR A 409 6.30 -9.92 -4.66
C THR A 409 5.46 -10.94 -5.42
N MET A 410 4.19 -10.61 -5.70
CA MET A 410 3.31 -11.42 -6.54
C MET A 410 3.59 -11.31 -8.06
N GLY A 411 4.42 -10.36 -8.48
CA GLY A 411 4.87 -10.20 -9.87
C GLY A 411 4.55 -8.86 -10.52
N CYS A 412 4.02 -7.88 -9.78
CA CYS A 412 3.78 -6.54 -10.32
C CYS A 412 5.08 -5.91 -10.86
N ARG A 413 4.98 -5.24 -12.02
CA ARG A 413 6.09 -4.55 -12.69
C ARG A 413 5.89 -3.04 -12.81
N MET A 414 5.06 -2.46 -11.93
CA MET A 414 4.89 -1.00 -11.79
C MET A 414 4.52 -0.26 -13.09
N CYS A 415 3.72 -0.89 -13.97
CA CYS A 415 3.28 -0.27 -15.23
C CYS A 415 2.22 0.83 -15.06
N GLN A 416 1.66 1.01 -13.85
CA GLN A 416 0.68 2.05 -13.48
C GLN A 416 -0.64 2.06 -14.29
N THR A 417 -0.93 1.01 -15.06
CA THR A 417 -2.17 0.84 -15.83
C THR A 417 -3.19 -0.06 -15.14
N CYS A 418 -3.14 -0.14 -13.80
CA CYS A 418 -4.00 -1.02 -12.99
C CYS A 418 -5.50 -0.80 -13.20
N TYR A 419 -5.87 0.42 -13.60
CA TYR A 419 -7.24 0.85 -13.84
C TYR A 419 -7.85 0.19 -15.08
N THR A 420 -7.05 -0.19 -16.08
CA THR A 420 -7.54 -0.73 -17.37
C THR A 420 -8.09 -2.15 -17.31
N GLY A 421 -7.92 -2.84 -16.17
CA GLY A 421 -8.26 -4.26 -16.05
C GLY A 421 -7.38 -5.22 -16.87
N LYS A 422 -6.39 -4.75 -17.63
CA LYS A 422 -5.53 -5.57 -18.53
C LYS A 422 -4.22 -6.02 -17.88
N CYS A 423 -4.22 -6.26 -16.57
CA CYS A 423 -3.01 -6.66 -15.85
C CYS A 423 -2.51 -8.05 -16.32
N ASN A 424 -1.42 -8.05 -17.10
CA ASN A 424 -0.84 -9.26 -17.67
C ASN A 424 -0.33 -10.29 -16.64
N TRP A 425 -0.16 -9.87 -15.39
CA TRP A 425 0.30 -10.71 -14.28
C TRP A 425 -0.85 -11.28 -13.44
N GLY A 426 -2.11 -11.00 -13.79
CA GLY A 426 -3.26 -11.54 -13.06
C GLY A 426 -3.55 -10.85 -11.71
N ILE A 427 -2.91 -9.71 -11.44
CA ILE A 427 -3.02 -8.99 -10.16
C ILE A 427 -4.17 -8.00 -10.19
N CYS A 428 -4.12 -6.97 -11.05
CA CYS A 428 -5.11 -5.89 -11.10
C CYS A 428 -6.10 -6.08 -12.26
N THR A 429 -6.85 -7.19 -12.27
CA THR A 429 -7.74 -7.58 -13.37
C THR A 429 -8.91 -8.41 -12.85
N GLN A 430 -10.03 -8.35 -13.56
CA GLN A 430 -11.18 -9.26 -13.36
C GLN A 430 -11.45 -10.15 -14.57
N ASP A 431 -10.61 -10.10 -15.61
CA ASP A 431 -10.71 -11.03 -16.75
C ASP A 431 -10.32 -12.44 -16.28
N PRO A 432 -11.22 -13.45 -16.35
CA PRO A 432 -10.93 -14.81 -15.89
C PRO A 432 -9.67 -15.44 -16.52
N LYS A 433 -9.34 -15.10 -17.78
CA LYS A 433 -8.13 -15.59 -18.45
C LYS A 433 -6.86 -14.99 -17.84
N LEU A 434 -6.92 -13.73 -17.43
CA LEU A 434 -5.79 -13.04 -16.79
C LEU A 434 -5.67 -13.41 -15.31
N VAL A 435 -6.79 -13.52 -14.58
CA VAL A 435 -6.82 -13.93 -13.16
C VAL A 435 -6.12 -15.27 -12.96
N LYS A 436 -6.34 -16.25 -13.86
CA LYS A 436 -5.66 -17.56 -13.84
C LYS A 436 -4.13 -17.49 -13.95
N ARG A 437 -3.57 -16.37 -14.39
CA ARG A 437 -2.11 -16.19 -14.50
C ARG A 437 -1.43 -15.98 -13.14
N LEU A 438 -2.19 -15.69 -12.09
CA LEU A 438 -1.72 -15.64 -10.71
C LEU A 438 -2.25 -16.86 -9.96
N ASN A 439 -1.36 -17.79 -9.61
CA ASN A 439 -1.69 -18.90 -8.72
C ASN A 439 -1.63 -18.41 -7.26
N PRO A 440 -2.74 -18.51 -6.49
CA PRO A 440 -2.78 -18.01 -5.11
C PRO A 440 -1.77 -18.66 -4.16
N GLU A 441 -1.48 -19.95 -4.33
CA GLU A 441 -0.53 -20.69 -3.49
C GLU A 441 0.90 -20.20 -3.71
N ILE A 442 1.29 -20.00 -4.97
CA ILE A 442 2.61 -19.45 -5.31
C ILE A 442 2.71 -17.99 -4.84
N GLY A 443 1.63 -17.21 -4.99
CA GLY A 443 1.55 -15.85 -4.50
C GLY A 443 1.73 -15.77 -2.98
N ALA A 444 0.98 -16.59 -2.25
CA ALA A 444 1.05 -16.70 -0.79
C ALA A 444 2.44 -17.13 -0.32
N GLN A 445 3.03 -18.17 -0.91
CA GLN A 445 4.37 -18.63 -0.55
C GLN A 445 5.43 -17.54 -0.73
N ARG A 446 5.37 -16.77 -1.83
CA ARG A 446 6.32 -15.67 -2.06
C ARG A 446 6.14 -14.53 -1.05
N LEU A 447 4.90 -14.22 -0.70
CA LEU A 447 4.58 -13.23 0.32
C LEU A 447 5.07 -13.69 1.70
N ALA A 448 4.85 -14.95 2.07
CA ALA A 448 5.37 -15.52 3.32
C ALA A 448 6.91 -15.46 3.37
N ASN A 449 7.59 -15.82 2.27
CA ASN A 449 9.03 -15.70 2.18
C ASN A 449 9.52 -14.25 2.39
N LEU A 450 8.81 -13.25 1.85
CA LEU A 450 9.13 -11.84 2.07
C LEU A 450 9.01 -11.48 3.54
N ILE A 451 7.90 -11.85 4.19
CA ILE A 451 7.67 -11.53 5.61
C ILE A 451 8.71 -12.21 6.49
N HIS A 452 9.04 -13.49 6.24
CA HIS A 452 10.08 -14.18 6.99
C HIS A 452 11.46 -13.52 6.80
N ALA A 453 11.83 -13.17 5.57
CA ALA A 453 13.09 -12.50 5.29
C ALA A 453 13.17 -11.13 5.98
N TRP A 454 12.13 -10.31 5.87
CA TRP A 454 12.10 -9.01 6.54
C TRP A 454 12.05 -9.13 8.05
N SER A 455 11.38 -10.14 8.60
CA SER A 455 11.37 -10.40 10.05
C SER A 455 12.77 -10.74 10.56
N HIS A 456 13.54 -11.52 9.79
CA HIS A 456 14.94 -11.79 10.09
C HIS A 456 15.78 -10.51 10.01
N GLU A 457 15.67 -9.73 8.93
CA GLU A 457 16.40 -8.46 8.78
C GLU A 457 16.05 -7.45 9.88
N ILE A 458 14.80 -7.38 10.32
CA ILE A 458 14.39 -6.52 11.45
C ILE A 458 15.11 -6.95 12.73
N LYS A 459 15.22 -8.26 13.00
CA LYS A 459 15.97 -8.77 14.17
C LYS A 459 17.46 -8.41 14.07
N GLU A 460 18.08 -8.57 12.91
CA GLU A 460 19.47 -8.14 12.66
C GLU A 460 19.68 -6.65 12.89
N LEU A 461 18.78 -5.80 12.38
CA LEU A 461 18.88 -4.35 12.57
C LEU A 461 18.69 -3.95 14.04
N LEU A 462 17.77 -4.59 14.76
CA LEU A 462 17.58 -4.39 16.19
C LEU A 462 18.83 -4.84 16.99
N GLY A 463 19.35 -6.03 16.69
CA GLY A 463 20.53 -6.58 17.35
C GLY A 463 21.77 -5.73 17.12
N GLY A 464 21.95 -5.22 15.91
CA GLY A 464 22.98 -4.25 15.56
C GLY A 464 22.91 -2.94 16.36
N MET A 465 21.73 -2.55 16.86
CA MET A 465 21.52 -1.41 17.77
C MET A 465 21.62 -1.77 19.26
N GLY A 466 21.92 -3.04 19.59
CA GLY A 466 21.90 -3.53 20.97
C GLY A 466 20.49 -3.57 21.57
N ILE A 467 19.46 -3.72 20.73
CA ILE A 467 18.05 -3.76 21.14
C ILE A 467 17.51 -5.16 20.87
N ASN A 468 16.92 -5.81 21.88
CA ASN A 468 16.32 -7.15 21.71
C ASN A 468 14.78 -7.14 21.62
N ALA A 469 14.14 -5.99 21.82
CA ALA A 469 12.69 -5.86 21.77
C ALA A 469 12.25 -4.66 20.92
N LEU A 470 11.32 -4.88 20.00
CA LEU A 470 10.78 -3.83 19.12
C LEU A 470 10.19 -2.65 19.91
N GLU A 471 9.55 -2.94 21.05
CA GLU A 471 8.99 -1.92 21.95
C GLU A 471 10.04 -0.90 22.41
N SER A 472 11.29 -1.31 22.64
CA SER A 472 12.39 -0.43 23.04
C SER A 472 12.87 0.50 21.91
N LEU A 473 12.57 0.17 20.65
CA LEU A 473 12.84 1.03 19.51
C LEU A 473 11.71 2.04 19.27
N ARG A 474 10.46 1.75 19.64
CA ARG A 474 9.30 2.53 19.23
C ARG A 474 9.38 4.00 19.68
N GLY A 475 9.53 4.91 18.72
CA GLY A 475 9.70 6.34 18.98
C GLY A 475 11.08 6.71 19.54
N ASN A 476 12.03 5.78 19.63
CA ASN A 476 13.40 6.03 20.04
C ASN A 476 14.21 6.64 18.88
N ARG A 477 13.96 7.93 18.63
CA ARG A 477 14.56 8.69 17.54
C ARG A 477 16.07 8.93 17.71
N LEU A 478 16.62 8.68 18.91
CA LEU A 478 18.07 8.73 19.16
C LEU A 478 18.83 7.64 18.38
N MET A 479 18.13 6.59 17.92
CA MET A 479 18.68 5.54 17.06
C MET A 479 18.72 5.93 15.59
N LEU A 480 18.33 7.17 15.24
CA LEU A 480 18.35 7.68 13.88
C LEU A 480 19.35 8.83 13.72
N ARG A 481 19.95 8.92 12.54
CA ARG A 481 20.74 10.07 12.07
C ARG A 481 20.32 10.48 10.68
N GLY A 482 20.20 11.79 10.45
CA GLY A 482 19.83 12.36 9.16
C GLY A 482 21.04 12.86 8.36
N VAL A 483 20.94 12.78 7.04
CA VAL A 483 21.94 13.35 6.10
C VAL A 483 21.24 14.18 5.04
N GLY A 484 21.76 15.38 4.77
CA GLY A 484 21.22 16.25 3.72
C GLY A 484 19.79 16.72 4.01
N LEU A 485 19.47 16.97 5.27
CA LEU A 485 18.20 17.55 5.73
C LEU A 485 18.42 19.00 6.15
N SER A 486 17.39 19.81 6.01
CA SER A 486 17.32 21.17 6.58
C SER A 486 17.07 21.13 8.09
N GLU A 487 17.39 22.21 8.79
CA GLU A 487 17.11 22.35 10.23
C GLU A 487 15.63 22.12 10.57
N THR A 488 14.71 22.56 9.71
CA THR A 488 13.29 22.35 9.90
C THR A 488 12.91 20.87 9.78
N GLU A 489 13.50 20.14 8.83
CA GLU A 489 13.27 18.71 8.67
C GLU A 489 13.83 17.91 9.85
N TYR A 490 15.04 18.24 10.33
CA TYR A 490 15.60 17.66 11.57
C TYR A 490 14.67 17.86 12.76
N ARG A 491 14.16 19.09 12.95
CA ARG A 491 13.24 19.44 14.04
C ARG A 491 11.91 18.69 13.95
N ILE A 492 11.32 18.58 12.76
CA ILE A 492 10.04 17.85 12.57
C ILE A 492 10.23 16.36 12.84
N LEU A 493 11.31 15.77 12.30
CA LEU A 493 11.63 14.37 12.51
C LEU A 493 12.03 14.09 13.95
N GLY A 494 12.59 15.07 14.67
CA GLY A 494 13.10 14.92 16.02
C GLY A 494 14.35 14.03 16.07
N ILE A 495 15.24 14.19 15.10
CA ILE A 495 16.51 13.43 14.97
C ILE A 495 17.69 14.39 14.86
N LEU A 496 18.90 13.86 15.04
CA LEU A 496 20.15 14.62 14.93
C LEU A 496 20.83 14.43 13.56
N PRO A 497 21.70 15.37 13.14
CA PRO A 497 22.56 15.23 11.97
C PRO A 497 23.57 14.09 12.14
N ALA A 498 23.97 13.45 11.04
CA ALA A 498 25.07 12.49 11.08
C ALA A 498 26.37 13.17 11.57
N GLY A 499 27.02 12.58 12.58
CA GLY A 499 28.26 13.08 13.19
C GLY A 499 28.07 13.65 14.60
N GLU A 500 26.84 13.98 14.97
CA GLU A 500 26.35 14.07 16.35
C GLU A 500 25.73 12.72 16.76
#